data_AF-A0A4V2AEP2-F1
#
_entry.id   AF-A0A4V2AEP2-F1
#
_cell.length_a   1.000
_cell.length_b   1.000
_cell.length_c   1.000
_cell.angle_alpha   90.00
_cell.angle_beta   90.00
_cell.angle_gamma   90.00
#
_symmetry.space_group_name_H-M   'P 1'
#
loop_
_entity.id
_entity.type
_entity.pdbx_description
1 polymer ?
#
loop_
_entity_poly.entity_id
_entity_poly.type
_entity_poly.pdbx_seq_one_letter_code
_entity_poly.pdbx_strand_id
1 'polypeptide(L)'
;MDCTRCGSANAATHSFCAFCGNPLPYGPEAEGGTILFAGEEPARSSTDTGFLLLAVLFLSVASLWFTWTYFGPRDPAISSTGFRIMAVITTLINLAEIAIMARFTRRTRYRALIIACGLAFFILECLLYGPLWSGNQ
;
A
#
# COMPACT_ATOMS: atom_id res chain seq x y z
N MET A 1 26.32 11.05 2.75
CA MET A 1 25.71 11.25 4.09
C MET A 1 24.46 10.40 4.19
N ASP A 2 24.33 9.63 5.26
CA ASP A 2 23.15 8.78 5.46
C ASP A 2 22.05 9.55 6.20
N CYS A 3 20.82 9.42 5.71
CA CYS A 3 19.68 10.05 6.35
C CYS A 3 19.35 9.34 7.67
N THR A 4 19.44 10.03 8.80
CA THR A 4 19.13 9.48 10.14
C THR A 4 17.67 9.04 10.29
N ARG A 5 16.76 9.53 9.44
CA ARG A 5 15.33 9.17 9.49
C ARG A 5 14.97 7.94 8.67
N CYS A 6 15.60 7.73 7.51
CA CYS A 6 15.22 6.65 6.57
C CYS A 6 16.38 5.75 6.14
N GLY A 7 17.62 6.04 6.53
CA GLY A 7 18.81 5.24 6.26
C GLY A 7 19.35 5.31 4.83
N SER A 8 18.82 6.17 3.97
CA SER A 8 19.29 6.28 2.59
C SER A 8 20.59 7.09 2.49
N ALA A 9 21.52 6.64 1.65
CA ALA A 9 22.71 7.41 1.28
C ALA A 9 22.32 8.55 0.33
N ASN A 10 22.69 9.78 0.69
CA ASN A 10 22.51 10.99 -0.12
C ASN A 10 23.86 11.66 -0.36
N ALA A 11 23.99 12.40 -1.47
CA ALA A 11 25.17 13.23 -1.72
C ALA A 11 25.24 14.38 -0.69
N ALA A 12 26.46 14.76 -0.29
CA ALA A 12 26.71 15.72 0.79
C ALA A 12 26.27 17.17 0.47
N THR A 13 25.85 17.44 -0.76
CA THR A 13 25.38 18.74 -1.24
C THR A 13 23.87 18.92 -1.11
N HIS A 14 23.12 17.88 -0.73
CA HIS A 14 21.67 17.98 -0.58
C HIS A 14 21.29 18.48 0.82
N SER A 15 20.50 19.55 0.86
CA SER A 15 19.86 20.08 2.07
C SER A 15 18.68 19.22 2.55
N PHE A 16 18.08 18.44 1.65
CA PHE A 16 16.98 17.52 1.95
C PHE A 16 17.29 16.11 1.43
N CYS A 17 16.85 15.10 2.16
CA CYS A 17 16.98 13.72 1.73
C CYS A 17 16.15 13.48 0.47
N ALA A 18 16.80 13.22 -0.67
CA ALA A 18 16.16 12.95 -1.96
C ALA A 18 15.14 11.79 -1.90
N PHE A 19 15.30 10.91 -0.89
CA PHE A 19 14.45 9.74 -0.69
C PHE A 19 13.27 9.90 0.27
N CYS A 20 13.29 10.84 1.22
CA CYS A 20 12.22 10.97 2.22
C CYS A 20 11.83 12.41 2.56
N GLY A 21 12.44 13.40 1.91
CA GLY A 21 12.17 14.82 2.12
C GLY A 21 12.62 15.37 3.47
N ASN A 22 13.18 14.55 4.36
CA ASN A 22 13.63 15.02 5.67
C ASN A 22 14.85 15.95 5.50
N PRO A 23 14.93 17.07 6.23
CA PRO A 23 16.11 17.92 6.21
C PRO A 23 17.34 17.10 6.64
N LEU A 24 18.43 17.25 5.88
CA LEU A 24 19.72 16.66 6.20
C LEU A 24 20.53 17.67 7.03
N PRO A 25 21.29 17.22 8.05
CA PRO A 25 21.89 18.12 9.02
C PRO A 25 23.04 19.02 8.51
N TYR A 26 23.42 18.99 7.23
CA TYR A 26 24.45 19.89 6.70
C TYR A 26 24.22 20.25 5.22
N GLY A 27 23.95 21.54 4.96
CA GLY A 27 24.38 22.22 3.75
C GLY A 27 25.42 23.26 4.16
N PRO A 28 26.62 23.30 3.56
CA PRO A 28 27.59 24.35 3.83
C PRO A 28 27.11 25.63 3.13
N GLU A 29 26.33 26.46 3.83
CA GLU A 29 26.07 27.88 3.56
C GLU A 29 24.81 28.30 4.36
N ALA A 30 24.99 28.43 5.67
CA ALA A 30 24.03 29.11 6.54
C ALA A 30 24.64 30.45 6.99
N GLU A 31 25.11 31.26 6.04
CA GLU A 31 25.37 32.67 6.29
C GLU A 31 24.83 33.50 5.11
N GLY A 32 23.71 34.18 5.35
CA GLY A 32 23.28 35.34 4.57
C GLY A 32 22.76 35.08 3.16
N GLY A 33 21.46 34.79 3.03
CA GLY A 33 20.82 34.83 1.72
C GLY A 33 19.34 34.50 1.79
N THR A 34 18.51 35.51 1.61
CA THR A 34 17.05 35.44 1.44
C THR A 34 16.60 34.26 0.58
N ILE A 35 15.90 33.31 1.19
CA ILE A 35 15.13 32.25 0.50
C ILE A 35 13.87 32.90 -0.09
N LEU A 36 14.02 33.52 -1.25
CA LEU A 36 12.91 33.95 -2.09
C LEU A 36 12.32 32.70 -2.75
N PHE A 37 11.22 32.23 -2.17
CA PHE A 37 10.27 31.25 -2.67
C PHE A 37 10.38 30.89 -4.18
N ALA A 38 11.20 29.90 -4.49
CA ALA A 38 10.85 28.91 -5.51
C ALA A 38 10.44 27.66 -4.72
N GLY A 39 9.17 27.61 -4.34
CA GLY A 39 8.59 26.43 -3.69
C GLY A 39 8.52 25.30 -4.71
N GLU A 40 9.65 24.68 -5.01
CA GLU A 40 9.66 23.37 -5.63
C GLU A 40 8.98 22.45 -4.62
N GLU A 41 7.77 21.99 -4.95
CA GLU A 41 7.02 21.09 -4.08
C GLU A 41 7.97 19.95 -3.68
N PRO A 42 8.10 19.65 -2.37
CA PRO A 42 9.02 18.61 -1.92
C PRO A 42 8.67 17.34 -2.70
N ALA A 43 9.65 16.80 -3.43
CA ALA A 43 9.45 15.65 -4.31
C ALA A 43 8.64 14.58 -3.57
N ARG A 44 7.43 14.32 -4.07
CA ARG A 44 6.43 13.46 -3.41
C ARG A 44 7.11 12.17 -2.99
N SER A 45 7.11 11.88 -1.69
CA SER A 45 7.86 10.73 -1.21
C SER A 45 7.24 9.47 -1.82
N SER A 46 8.08 8.54 -2.30
CA SER A 46 7.57 7.30 -2.88
C SER A 46 6.69 6.51 -1.89
N THR A 47 6.85 6.75 -0.59
CA THR A 47 6.01 6.20 0.46
C THR A 47 4.56 6.72 0.41
N ASP A 48 4.33 7.99 0.06
CA ASP A 48 2.98 8.58 -0.04
C ASP A 48 2.19 7.97 -1.19
N THR A 49 2.85 7.68 -2.32
CA THR A 49 2.24 6.96 -3.44
C THR A 49 1.83 5.54 -3.05
N GLY A 50 2.67 4.85 -2.27
CA GLY A 50 2.35 3.52 -1.76
C GLY A 50 1.10 3.50 -0.87
N PHE A 51 0.98 4.46 0.04
CA PHE A 51 -0.21 4.60 0.89
C PHE A 51 -1.47 4.97 0.11
N LEU A 52 -1.35 5.83 -0.91
CA LEU A 52 -2.49 6.19 -1.76
C LEU A 52 -2.98 5.00 -2.58
N LEU A 53 -2.06 4.22 -3.16
CA LEU A 53 -2.43 2.97 -3.86
C LEU A 53 -3.10 1.97 -2.93
N LEU A 54 -2.58 1.81 -1.70
CA LEU A 54 -3.18 0.94 -0.70
C LEU A 54 -4.61 1.38 -0.35
N ALA A 55 -4.83 2.68 -0.14
CA ALA A 55 -6.16 3.23 0.16
C ALA A 55 -7.15 2.98 -1.00
N VAL A 56 -6.72 3.13 -2.25
CA VAL A 56 -7.54 2.85 -3.44
C VAL A 56 -7.92 1.36 -3.51
N LEU A 57 -6.99 0.46 -3.22
CA LEU A 57 -7.25 -0.99 -3.23
C LEU A 57 -8.24 -1.38 -2.13
N PHE A 58 -8.06 -0.89 -0.90
CA PHE A 58 -9.00 -1.11 0.20
C PHE A 58 -10.40 -0.61 -0.13
N LEU A 59 -10.52 0.60 -0.69
CA LEU A 59 -11.80 1.16 -1.12
C LEU A 59 -12.43 0.32 -2.23
N SER A 60 -11.63 -0.24 -3.13
CA SER A 60 -12.10 -1.13 -4.19
C SER A 60 -12.68 -2.43 -3.61
N VAL A 61 -11.98 -3.07 -2.67
CA VAL A 61 -12.47 -4.27 -1.96
C VAL A 61 -13.77 -3.97 -1.21
N ALA A 62 -13.79 -2.89 -0.43
CA ALA A 62 -14.97 -2.48 0.33
C ALA A 62 -16.17 -2.21 -0.59
N SER A 63 -15.94 -1.53 -1.72
CA SER A 63 -16.98 -1.25 -2.72
C SER A 63 -17.49 -2.53 -3.39
N LEU A 64 -16.61 -3.49 -3.68
CA LEU A 64 -16.98 -4.78 -4.26
C LEU A 64 -17.90 -5.56 -3.31
N TRP A 65 -17.53 -5.65 -2.02
CA TRP A 65 -18.34 -6.29 -0.99
C TRP A 65 -19.67 -5.58 -0.78
N PHE A 66 -19.66 -4.25 -0.64
CA PHE A 66 -20.88 -3.46 -0.52
C PHE A 66 -21.82 -3.70 -1.70
N THR A 67 -21.29 -3.65 -2.93
CA THR A 67 -22.09 -3.86 -4.14
C THR A 67 -22.70 -5.25 -4.16
N TRP A 68 -21.92 -6.28 -3.80
CA TRP A 68 -22.42 -7.65 -3.71
C TRP A 68 -23.50 -7.82 -2.64
N THR A 69 -23.31 -7.26 -1.44
CA THR A 69 -24.27 -7.38 -0.33
C THR A 69 -25.62 -6.70 -0.64
N TYR A 70 -25.61 -5.54 -1.28
CA TYR A 70 -26.82 -4.75 -1.51
C TYR A 70 -27.48 -5.00 -2.87
N PHE A 71 -26.70 -5.30 -3.91
CA PHE A 71 -27.16 -5.43 -5.28
C PHE A 71 -26.84 -6.79 -5.91
N GLY A 72 -26.24 -7.70 -5.16
CA GLY A 72 -25.89 -9.03 -5.65
C GLY A 72 -27.12 -9.85 -6.09
N PRO A 73 -26.91 -10.84 -6.99
CA PRO A 73 -27.97 -11.72 -7.44
C PRO A 73 -28.60 -12.47 -6.24
N ARG A 74 -29.93 -12.45 -6.15
CA ARG A 74 -30.67 -13.24 -5.14
C ARG A 74 -30.91 -14.68 -5.59
N ASP A 75 -30.79 -14.94 -6.90
CA ASP A 75 -30.93 -16.29 -7.44
C ASP A 75 -29.72 -17.16 -7.04
N PRO A 76 -29.93 -18.31 -6.39
CA PRO A 76 -28.85 -19.11 -5.82
C PRO A 76 -27.87 -19.63 -6.87
N ALA A 77 -28.36 -19.98 -8.06
CA ALA A 77 -27.52 -20.47 -9.18
C ALA A 77 -26.62 -19.38 -9.78
N ILE A 78 -27.09 -18.14 -9.85
CA ILE A 78 -26.29 -16.99 -10.31
C ILE A 78 -25.38 -16.50 -9.17
N SER A 79 -25.87 -16.60 -7.92
CA SER A 79 -25.11 -16.22 -6.74
C SER A 79 -23.83 -17.03 -6.59
N SER A 80 -23.81 -18.33 -6.91
CA SER A 80 -22.62 -19.18 -6.73
C SER A 80 -21.49 -18.82 -7.71
N THR A 81 -21.82 -18.63 -8.99
CA THR A 81 -20.84 -18.20 -10.02
C THR A 81 -20.37 -16.76 -9.77
N GLY A 82 -21.30 -15.85 -9.50
CA GLY A 82 -20.95 -14.46 -9.21
C GLY A 82 -20.10 -14.32 -7.95
N PHE A 83 -20.40 -15.09 -6.91
CA PHE A 83 -19.64 -15.11 -5.66
C PHE A 83 -18.22 -15.62 -5.88
N ARG A 84 -18.05 -16.67 -6.70
CA ARG A 84 -16.71 -17.17 -7.07
C ARG A 84 -15.88 -16.11 -7.79
N ILE A 85 -16.47 -15.42 -8.78
CA ILE A 85 -15.79 -14.36 -9.52
C ILE A 85 -15.40 -13.20 -8.58
N MET A 86 -16.32 -12.78 -7.72
CA MET A 86 -16.10 -11.74 -6.73
C MET A 86 -14.96 -12.12 -5.75
N ALA A 87 -14.96 -13.37 -5.28
CA ALA A 87 -13.91 -13.89 -4.42
C ALA A 87 -12.53 -13.86 -5.11
N VAL A 88 -12.43 -14.31 -6.37
CA VAL A 88 -11.18 -14.24 -7.16
C VAL A 88 -10.67 -12.80 -7.23
N ILE A 89 -11.54 -11.84 -7.58
CA ILE A 89 -11.16 -10.43 -7.72
C ILE A 89 -10.64 -9.89 -6.39
N THR A 90 -11.33 -10.16 -5.28
CA THR A 90 -10.93 -9.72 -3.95
C THR A 90 -9.57 -10.31 -3.55
N THR A 91 -9.37 -11.60 -3.78
CA THR A 91 -8.10 -12.30 -3.53
C THR A 91 -6.94 -11.67 -4.32
N LEU A 92 -7.15 -11.31 -5.59
CA LEU A 92 -6.12 -10.65 -6.40
C LEU A 92 -5.79 -9.24 -5.89
N ILE A 93 -6.81 -8.48 -5.46
CA ILE A 93 -6.59 -7.15 -4.87
C ILE A 93 -5.78 -7.28 -3.57
N ASN A 94 -6.15 -8.20 -2.68
CA ASN A 94 -5.42 -8.44 -1.43
C ASN A 94 -3.94 -8.82 -1.68
N LEU A 95 -3.66 -9.62 -2.71
CA LEU A 95 -2.27 -9.91 -3.12
C LEU A 95 -1.53 -8.65 -3.59
N ALA A 96 -2.19 -7.79 -4.37
CA ALA A 96 -1.62 -6.52 -4.82
C ALA A 96 -1.32 -5.59 -3.63
N GLU A 97 -2.20 -5.53 -2.63
CA GLU A 97 -1.98 -4.78 -1.39
C GLU A 97 -0.75 -5.26 -0.63
N ILE A 98 -0.59 -6.58 -0.45
CA ILE A 98 0.60 -7.17 0.19
C ILE A 98 1.87 -6.81 -0.60
N ALA A 99 1.84 -6.88 -1.93
CA ALA A 99 2.96 -6.53 -2.79
C ALA A 99 3.35 -5.04 -2.67
N ILE A 100 2.37 -4.14 -2.69
CA ILE A 100 2.58 -2.69 -2.50
C ILE A 100 3.15 -2.42 -1.11
N MET A 101 2.55 -3.01 -0.07
CA MET A 101 3.06 -2.87 1.30
C MET A 101 4.50 -3.37 1.42
N ALA A 102 4.84 -4.51 0.81
CA ALA A 102 6.21 -5.02 0.79
C ALA A 102 7.18 -4.11 0.01
N ARG A 103 6.72 -3.47 -1.07
CA ARG A 103 7.53 -2.59 -1.93
C ARG A 103 7.81 -1.22 -1.31
N PHE A 104 6.82 -0.65 -0.63
CA PHE A 104 6.85 0.74 -0.13
C PHE A 104 7.18 0.85 1.37
N THR A 105 7.08 -0.23 2.15
CA THR A 105 7.47 -0.23 3.57
C THR A 105 8.99 -0.33 3.72
N ARG A 106 9.63 0.77 4.12
CA ARG A 106 11.10 0.83 4.28
C ARG A 106 11.62 0.27 5.61
N ARG A 107 10.82 0.31 6.67
CA ARG A 107 11.22 -0.21 7.98
C ARG A 107 11.01 -1.72 8.03
N THR A 108 12.10 -2.48 8.11
CA THR A 108 12.12 -3.95 8.15
C THR A 108 11.20 -4.56 9.20
N ARG A 109 11.12 -3.96 10.40
CA ARG A 109 10.22 -4.44 11.49
C ARG A 109 8.74 -4.38 11.12
N TYR A 110 8.30 -3.26 10.53
CA TYR A 110 6.90 -3.11 10.10
C TYR A 110 6.61 -3.91 8.85
N ARG A 111 7.58 -4.04 7.94
CA ARG A 111 7.44 -4.83 6.71
C ARG A 111 7.12 -6.30 7.01
N ALA A 112 7.83 -6.91 7.97
CA ALA A 112 7.58 -8.30 8.35
C ALA A 112 6.18 -8.48 8.98
N LEU A 113 5.78 -7.57 9.88
CA LEU A 113 4.50 -7.63 10.56
C LEU A 113 3.33 -7.43 9.59
N ILE A 114 3.44 -6.45 8.68
CA ILE A 114 2.44 -6.16 7.66
C ILE A 114 2.28 -7.34 6.68
N ILE A 115 3.39 -7.92 6.20
CA ILE A 115 3.34 -9.09 5.31
C ILE A 115 2.72 -10.29 6.04
N ALA A 116 3.08 -10.52 7.31
CA ALA A 116 2.53 -11.62 8.10
C ALA A 116 1.01 -11.45 8.32
N CYS A 117 0.55 -10.25 8.69
CA CYS A 117 -0.88 -9.96 8.84
C CYS A 117 -1.64 -10.10 7.51
N GLY A 118 -1.08 -9.59 6.41
CA GLY A 118 -1.67 -9.72 5.07
C GLY A 118 -1.76 -11.17 4.61
N LEU A 119 -0.71 -11.97 4.80
CA LEU A 119 -0.72 -13.40 4.50
C LEU A 119 -1.72 -14.16 5.38
N ALA A 120 -1.79 -13.84 6.67
CA ALA A 120 -2.77 -14.47 7.57
C ALA A 120 -4.21 -14.17 7.13
N PHE A 121 -4.50 -12.93 6.72
CA PHE A 121 -5.80 -12.55 6.17
C PHE A 121 -6.10 -13.28 4.86
N PHE A 122 -5.13 -13.34 3.94
CA PHE A 122 -5.26 -14.09 2.68
C PHE A 122 -5.55 -15.58 2.92
N ILE A 123 -4.82 -16.22 3.83
CA ILE A 123 -5.04 -17.62 4.20
C ILE A 123 -6.43 -17.81 4.79
N LEU A 124 -6.87 -16.90 5.67
CA LEU A 124 -8.20 -16.93 6.24
C LEU A 124 -9.29 -16.82 5.15
N GLU A 125 -9.14 -15.93 4.17
CA GLU A 125 -10.04 -15.86 3.01
C GLU A 125 -10.04 -17.16 2.22
N CYS A 126 -8.88 -17.73 1.92
CA CYS A 126 -8.78 -19.00 1.21
C CYS A 126 -9.45 -20.14 1.99
N LEU A 127 -9.39 -20.14 3.32
CA LEU A 127 -10.06 -21.16 4.15
C LEU A 127 -11.57 -20.97 4.19
N LEU A 128 -12.04 -19.72 4.30
CA LEU A 128 -13.47 -19.40 4.33
C LEU A 128 -14.14 -19.66 2.97
N TYR A 129 -13.47 -19.33 1.88
CA TYR A 129 -14.03 -19.40 0.54
C TYR A 129 -13.57 -20.63 -0.26
N GLY A 130 -12.49 -21.30 0.13
CA GLY A 130 -11.97 -22.49 -0.55
C GLY A 130 -13.00 -23.62 -0.75
N PRO A 131 -13.83 -23.96 0.25
CA PRO A 131 -14.90 -24.95 0.07
C PRO A 131 -15.95 -24.56 -0.99
N LEU A 132 -16.21 -23.25 -1.16
CA LEU A 132 -17.12 -22.75 -2.20
C LEU A 132 -16.54 -22.92 -3.62
N TRP A 133 -15.22 -23.04 -3.75
CA TRP A 133 -14.53 -23.21 -5.04
C TRP A 133 -14.48 -24.67 -5.49
N SER A 134 -14.37 -25.63 -4.56
CA SER A 134 -14.27 -27.05 -4.91
C SER A 134 -15.58 -27.65 -5.44
N GLY A 135 -16.69 -26.92 -5.37
CA GLY A 135 -18.00 -27.40 -5.80
C GLY A 135 -18.58 -28.49 -4.90
N ASN A 136 -17.96 -28.76 -3.75
CA ASN A 136 -18.53 -29.60 -2.71
C ASN A 136 -19.51 -28.79 -1.86
N GLN A 137 -20.72 -28.59 -2.38
CA GLN A 137 -21.93 -28.34 -1.57
C GLN A 137 -23.01 -29.32 -1.97
#